data_AF-A0A7C8ZJ53-F1
#
_entry.id   AF-A0A7C8ZJ53-F1
#
_cell.length_a   1.000
_cell.length_b   1.000
_cell.length_c   1.000
_cell.angle_alpha   90.00
_cell.angle_beta   90.00
_cell.angle_gamma   90.00
#
_symmetry.space_group_name_H-M   'P 1'
#
loop_
_entity.id
_entity.type
_entity.pdbx_description
1 polymer ?
#
loop_
_entity_poly.entity_id
_entity_poly.type
_entity_poly.pdbx_seq_one_letter_code
_entity_poly.pdbx_strand_id
1 'polypeptide(L)'
;MSTPFHSLSQPSPLDYGRLHPSSSDPPRRRSCLLIALLLIGSLLVVAAACGVIAAVKSSKRAHGAGQGRSPTPAMRKACGLTRYPDLCLASLLNFPGATAAGDPRQLAHISMNITLRHFGQALSASTEIGNWQMGTMARSAYEDCLELLEDSVDLLARSLVTVSPAVEEQSIGNGATQVNPVK
;
A
#
# COMPACT_ATOMS: atom_id res chain seq x y z
N MET A 1 -39.34 16.68 25.63
CA MET A 1 -40.04 15.44 25.26
C MET A 1 -39.25 14.28 25.84
N SER A 2 -39.85 13.55 26.76
CA SER A 2 -39.24 12.41 27.47
C SER A 2 -40.06 11.18 27.14
N THR A 3 -39.41 10.05 26.85
CA THR A 3 -39.98 8.72 27.17
C THR A 3 -38.87 7.78 27.67
N PRO A 4 -39.14 7.00 28.73
CA PRO A 4 -38.19 6.11 29.39
C PRO A 4 -38.29 4.68 28.85
N PHE A 5 -37.19 3.92 28.89
CA PHE A 5 -37.23 2.48 28.65
C PHE A 5 -37.45 1.75 29.98
N HIS A 6 -38.53 0.99 30.03
CA HIS A 6 -39.04 0.31 31.21
C HIS A 6 -38.30 -1.03 31.39
N SER A 7 -37.93 -1.30 32.64
CA SER A 7 -37.40 -2.56 33.15
C SER A 7 -38.53 -3.58 33.41
N LEU A 8 -38.12 -4.78 33.82
CA LEU A 8 -38.87 -6.00 34.22
C LEU A 8 -38.97 -7.03 33.08
N SER A 9 -38.66 -8.31 33.24
CA SER A 9 -38.58 -9.13 34.46
C SER A 9 -37.94 -10.48 34.12
N GLN A 10 -37.04 -10.91 35.01
CA GLN A 10 -36.60 -12.29 35.16
C GLN A 10 -37.66 -13.07 35.96
N PRO A 11 -37.75 -14.40 35.78
CA PRO A 11 -37.82 -15.27 36.96
C PRO A 11 -36.79 -16.41 36.90
N SER A 12 -36.39 -16.83 38.09
CA SER A 12 -35.34 -17.80 38.41
C SER A 12 -35.94 -19.16 38.89
N PRO A 13 -35.23 -20.06 39.60
CA PRO A 13 -34.81 -21.39 39.11
C PRO A 13 -35.41 -22.58 39.90
N LEU A 14 -35.44 -23.78 39.31
CA LEU A 14 -35.72 -25.08 39.97
C LEU A 14 -35.11 -26.19 39.06
N ASP A 15 -34.58 -27.34 39.49
CA ASP A 15 -34.49 -28.03 40.77
C ASP A 15 -33.36 -29.08 40.70
N TYR A 16 -32.94 -29.57 41.87
CA TYR A 16 -31.83 -30.46 42.18
C TYR A 16 -31.87 -31.86 41.54
N GLY A 17 -30.67 -32.39 41.26
CA GLY A 17 -30.45 -33.81 40.95
C GLY A 17 -28.98 -34.21 41.14
N ARG A 18 -28.59 -34.48 42.39
CA ARG A 18 -27.27 -35.00 42.80
C ARG A 18 -27.03 -36.39 42.18
N LEU A 19 -25.87 -36.61 41.57
CA LEU A 19 -25.16 -37.90 41.61
C LEU A 19 -23.68 -37.67 41.26
N HIS A 20 -22.81 -37.84 42.25
CA HIS A 20 -21.42 -38.25 42.01
C HIS A 20 -21.46 -39.76 41.80
N PRO A 21 -20.91 -40.28 40.70
CA PRO A 21 -20.01 -41.40 40.89
C PRO A 21 -18.77 -41.36 39.99
N SER A 22 -17.68 -41.77 40.63
CA SER A 22 -16.69 -42.72 40.09
C SER A 22 -15.88 -42.32 38.87
N SER A 23 -14.60 -42.06 39.18
CA SER A 23 -13.43 -42.38 38.38
C SER A 23 -13.61 -43.53 37.38
N SER A 24 -13.29 -43.25 36.12
CA SER A 24 -12.73 -44.22 35.16
C SER A 24 -12.24 -43.49 33.88
N ASP A 25 -10.92 -43.29 33.74
CA ASP A 25 -10.22 -43.38 32.44
C ASP A 25 -10.41 -44.83 31.89
N PRO A 26 -10.40 -45.17 30.56
CA PRO A 26 -9.63 -44.65 29.40
C PRO A 26 -10.48 -44.60 28.06
N PRO A 27 -9.96 -44.48 26.79
CA PRO A 27 -8.58 -44.39 26.31
C PRO A 27 -8.20 -43.06 25.67
N ARG A 28 -7.02 -42.63 26.10
CA ARG A 28 -6.06 -41.62 25.63
C ARG A 28 -5.69 -41.66 24.13
N ARG A 29 -6.49 -42.32 23.28
CA ARG A 29 -6.20 -42.52 21.85
C ARG A 29 -6.70 -41.36 20.99
N ARG A 30 -7.84 -40.75 21.35
CA ARG A 30 -8.41 -39.59 20.64
C ARG A 30 -7.64 -38.30 20.96
N SER A 31 -7.25 -38.13 22.22
CA SER A 31 -6.45 -36.99 22.66
C SER A 31 -5.03 -37.03 22.10
N CYS A 32 -4.38 -38.20 22.00
CA CYS A 32 -3.10 -38.31 21.27
C CYS A 32 -3.24 -37.99 19.79
N LEU A 33 -4.35 -38.37 19.16
CA LEU A 33 -4.63 -38.07 17.75
C LEU A 33 -4.83 -36.56 17.54
N LEU A 34 -5.56 -35.89 18.44
CA LEU A 34 -5.71 -34.43 18.43
C LEU A 34 -4.39 -33.71 18.70
N ILE A 35 -3.59 -34.17 19.67
CA ILE A 35 -2.26 -33.61 19.94
C ILE A 35 -1.33 -33.82 18.73
N ALA A 36 -1.37 -35.00 18.09
CA ALA A 36 -0.60 -35.27 16.88
C ALA A 36 -1.02 -34.34 15.73
N LEU A 37 -2.33 -34.11 15.52
CA LEU A 37 -2.84 -33.18 14.51
C LEU A 37 -2.41 -31.73 14.79
N LEU A 38 -2.41 -31.29 16.06
CA LEU A 38 -1.94 -29.97 16.45
C LEU A 38 -0.44 -29.80 16.23
N LEU A 39 0.37 -30.81 16.54
CA LEU A 39 1.81 -30.79 16.30
C LEU A 39 2.14 -30.79 14.80
N ILE A 40 1.45 -31.60 14.00
CA ILE A 40 1.60 -31.63 12.54
C ILE A 40 1.16 -30.29 11.94
N GLY A 41 0.04 -29.72 12.39
CA GLY A 41 -0.44 -28.40 11.97
C GLY A 41 0.55 -27.29 12.31
N SER A 42 1.08 -27.28 13.53
CA SER A 42 2.11 -26.32 13.96
C SER A 42 3.39 -26.46 13.13
N LEU A 43 3.84 -27.69 12.84
CA LEU A 43 5.01 -27.94 12.01
C LEU A 43 4.80 -27.48 10.57
N LEU A 44 3.61 -27.67 9.99
CA LEU A 44 3.25 -27.16 8.67
C LEU A 44 3.23 -25.64 8.62
N VAL A 45 2.70 -24.98 9.66
CA VAL A 45 2.71 -23.51 9.78
C VAL A 45 4.14 -22.97 9.88
N VAL A 46 5.01 -23.61 10.66
CA VAL A 46 6.43 -23.24 10.78
C VAL A 46 7.19 -23.49 9.47
N ALA A 47 6.93 -24.62 8.79
CA ALA A 47 7.54 -24.93 7.50
C ALA A 47 7.11 -23.94 6.39
N ALA A 48 5.84 -23.50 6.39
CA ALA A 48 5.38 -22.43 5.51
C ALA A 48 6.09 -21.10 5.80
N ALA A 49 6.28 -20.74 7.08
CA ALA A 49 7.04 -19.55 7.46
C ALA A 49 8.53 -19.62 7.06
N CYS A 50 9.17 -20.79 7.18
CA CYS A 50 10.56 -20.99 6.74
C CYS A 50 10.70 -21.11 5.21
N GLY A 51 9.69 -21.65 4.52
CA GLY A 51 9.63 -21.71 3.05
C GLY A 51 9.57 -20.32 2.41
N VAL A 52 9.00 -19.33 3.09
CA VAL A 52 9.00 -17.93 2.63
C VAL A 52 10.39 -17.30 2.72
N ILE A 53 11.26 -17.68 3.68
CA ILE A 53 12.62 -17.11 3.78
C ILE A 53 13.54 -17.63 2.66
N ALA A 54 13.34 -18.88 2.20
CA ALA A 54 14.05 -19.39 1.02
C ALA A 54 13.43 -18.90 -0.31
N ALA A 55 12.11 -18.65 -0.35
CA ALA A 55 11.43 -18.13 -1.55
C ALA A 55 11.68 -16.64 -1.80
N VAL A 56 11.86 -15.80 -0.75
CA VAL A 56 12.23 -14.38 -0.95
C VAL A 56 13.68 -14.20 -1.42
N LYS A 57 14.55 -15.21 -1.24
CA LYS A 57 15.95 -15.16 -1.69
C LYS A 57 16.15 -15.63 -3.15
N SER A 58 15.08 -15.98 -3.86
CA SER A 58 15.16 -16.42 -5.26
C SER A 58 14.27 -15.64 -6.22
N SER A 59 14.00 -14.37 -5.91
CA SER A 59 13.53 -13.37 -6.88
C SER A 59 14.70 -12.55 -7.44
N LYS A 60 15.74 -13.21 -7.94
CA LYS A 60 16.52 -12.67 -9.07
C LYS A 60 15.84 -13.11 -10.36
N ARG A 61 14.56 -12.75 -10.52
CA ARG A 61 13.99 -12.61 -11.86
C ARG A 61 14.69 -11.38 -12.44
N ALA A 62 15.73 -11.61 -13.24
CA ALA A 62 16.27 -10.62 -14.16
C ALA A 62 15.15 -10.29 -15.16
N HIS A 63 14.20 -9.46 -14.73
CA HIS A 63 13.18 -8.90 -15.59
C HIS A 63 13.82 -7.70 -16.26
N GLY A 64 14.24 -7.90 -17.51
CA GLY A 64 14.69 -6.85 -18.42
C GLY A 64 15.76 -5.95 -17.83
N ALA A 65 17.03 -6.32 -18.03
CA ALA A 65 18.07 -5.31 -18.12
C ALA A 65 17.72 -4.39 -19.31
N GLY A 66 16.89 -3.37 -19.06
CA GLY A 66 16.91 -2.16 -19.85
C GLY A 66 18.36 -1.70 -19.86
N GLN A 67 18.91 -1.55 -21.06
CA GLN A 67 20.25 -1.05 -21.37
C GLN A 67 20.91 -0.34 -20.18
N GLY A 68 21.92 -0.97 -19.57
CA GLY A 68 22.52 -0.57 -18.29
C GLY A 68 22.80 0.92 -18.17
N ARG A 69 21.86 1.64 -17.55
CA ARG A 69 21.95 3.09 -17.35
C ARG A 69 22.15 3.33 -15.87
N SER A 70 23.29 3.90 -15.52
CA SER A 70 23.61 4.26 -14.14
C SER A 70 22.79 5.49 -13.72
N PRO A 71 22.29 5.58 -12.48
CA PRO A 71 21.65 6.78 -11.96
C PRO A 71 22.52 8.02 -12.14
N THR A 72 21.91 9.18 -12.41
CA THR A 72 22.63 10.46 -12.38
C THR A 72 22.92 10.88 -10.93
N PRO A 73 23.89 11.78 -10.69
CA PRO A 73 24.09 12.37 -9.36
C PRO A 73 22.82 13.04 -8.80
N ALA A 74 22.04 13.72 -9.66
CA ALA A 74 20.76 14.32 -9.29
C ALA A 74 19.74 13.27 -8.83
N MET A 75 19.63 12.14 -9.54
CA MET A 75 18.77 11.02 -9.15
C MET A 75 19.19 10.42 -7.80
N ARG A 76 20.49 10.18 -7.59
CA ARG A 76 20.97 9.67 -6.29
C ARG A 76 20.65 10.62 -5.15
N LYS A 77 20.86 11.92 -5.36
CA LYS A 77 20.55 12.94 -4.35
C LYS A 77 19.06 12.99 -4.05
N ALA A 78 18.20 13.01 -5.07
CA ALA A 78 16.75 13.06 -4.89
C ALA A 78 16.20 11.77 -4.25
N CYS A 79 16.57 10.60 -4.77
CA CYS A 79 16.11 9.32 -4.24
C CYS A 79 16.64 9.04 -2.83
N GLY A 80 17.82 9.56 -2.46
CA GLY A 80 18.35 9.48 -1.10
C GLY A 80 17.50 10.19 -0.05
N LEU A 81 16.59 11.07 -0.45
CA LEU A 81 15.62 11.73 0.45
C LEU A 81 14.31 10.93 0.60
N THR A 82 14.12 9.87 -0.18
CA THR A 82 12.88 9.09 -0.17
C THR A 82 12.94 7.94 0.82
N ARG A 83 11.76 7.48 1.28
CA ARG A 83 11.66 6.28 2.13
C ARG A 83 12.14 5.00 1.42
N TYR A 84 12.04 4.95 0.09
CA TYR A 84 12.37 3.78 -0.72
C TYR A 84 13.38 4.15 -1.84
N PRO A 85 14.66 4.34 -1.50
CA PRO A 85 15.67 4.86 -2.42
C PRO A 85 15.91 3.94 -3.62
N ASP A 86 15.96 2.61 -3.40
CA ASP A 86 16.17 1.64 -4.48
C ASP A 86 14.99 1.59 -5.45
N LEU A 87 13.76 1.65 -4.93
CA LEU A 87 12.55 1.72 -5.74
C LEU A 87 12.52 3.01 -6.56
N CYS A 88 12.83 4.16 -5.93
CA CYS A 88 12.92 5.44 -6.62
C CYS A 88 13.91 5.40 -7.79
N LEU A 89 15.11 4.86 -7.56
CA LEU A 89 16.13 4.75 -8.61
C LEU A 89 15.67 3.82 -9.74
N ALA A 90 15.10 2.66 -9.41
CA ALA A 90 14.59 1.72 -10.40
C ALA A 90 13.44 2.33 -11.22
N SER A 91 12.49 3.01 -10.57
CA SER A 91 11.37 3.67 -11.24
C SER A 91 11.84 4.77 -12.19
N LEU A 92 12.78 5.62 -11.76
CA LEU A 92 13.32 6.68 -12.62
C LEU A 92 14.14 6.13 -13.78
N LEU A 93 15.01 5.13 -13.55
CA LEU A 93 15.82 4.56 -14.64
C LEU A 93 14.98 3.91 -15.75
N ASN A 94 13.83 3.36 -15.39
CA ASN A 94 12.89 2.75 -16.33
C ASN A 94 11.95 3.76 -17.00
N PHE A 95 11.99 5.04 -16.61
CA PHE A 95 11.12 6.06 -17.18
C PHE A 95 11.83 6.85 -18.30
N PRO A 96 11.22 6.98 -19.49
CA PRO A 96 11.84 7.68 -20.61
C PRO A 96 12.09 9.17 -20.27
N GLY A 97 13.26 9.67 -20.62
CA GLY A 97 13.65 11.06 -20.36
C GLY A 97 14.13 11.36 -18.94
N ALA A 98 13.99 10.44 -17.98
CA ALA A 98 14.39 10.68 -16.59
C ALA A 98 15.89 10.92 -16.40
N THR A 99 16.72 10.31 -17.25
CA THR A 99 18.18 10.47 -17.19
C THR A 99 18.68 11.79 -17.78
N ALA A 100 17.84 12.52 -18.51
CA ALA A 100 18.13 13.88 -18.96
C ALA A 100 17.79 14.94 -17.91
N ALA A 101 17.09 14.55 -16.83
CA ALA A 101 16.65 15.48 -15.81
C ALA A 101 17.84 15.98 -14.97
N GLY A 102 18.07 17.29 -15.01
CA GLY A 102 19.23 17.94 -14.39
C GLY A 102 18.97 18.49 -13.00
N ASP A 103 17.71 18.79 -12.69
CA ASP A 103 17.30 19.48 -11.47
C ASP A 103 16.20 18.74 -10.69
N PRO A 104 16.05 19.00 -9.37
CA PRO A 104 15.05 18.35 -8.54
C PRO A 104 13.59 18.55 -8.99
N ARG A 105 13.28 19.67 -9.67
CA ARG A 105 11.92 20.01 -10.11
C ARG A 105 11.50 19.13 -11.29
N GLN A 106 12.40 18.92 -12.25
CA GLN A 106 12.22 17.97 -13.34
C GLN A 106 12.06 16.54 -12.81
N LEU A 107 12.90 16.13 -11.85
CA LEU A 107 12.76 14.81 -11.21
C LEU A 107 11.43 14.67 -10.48
N ALA A 108 10.96 15.71 -9.79
CA ALA A 108 9.66 15.71 -9.12
C ALA A 108 8.52 15.56 -10.14
N HIS A 109 8.53 16.33 -11.23
CA HIS A 109 7.55 16.20 -12.32
C HIS A 109 7.53 14.79 -12.92
N ILE A 110 8.71 14.22 -13.21
CA ILE A 110 8.84 12.84 -13.71
C ILE A 110 8.29 11.84 -12.71
N SER A 111 8.62 11.98 -11.42
CA SER A 111 8.13 11.08 -10.36
C SER A 111 6.61 11.13 -10.21
N MET A 112 5.99 12.30 -10.35
CA MET A 112 4.55 12.46 -10.33
C MET A 112 3.91 11.82 -11.57
N ASN A 113 4.56 11.90 -12.73
CA ASN A 113 4.08 11.25 -13.95
C ASN A 113 4.16 9.72 -13.85
N ILE A 114 5.26 9.18 -13.32
CA ILE A 114 5.40 7.76 -12.97
C ILE A 114 4.25 7.33 -12.05
N THR A 115 3.99 8.11 -10.99
CA THR A 115 2.96 7.79 -10.01
C THR A 115 1.57 7.81 -10.65
N LEU A 116 1.24 8.84 -11.44
CA LEU A 116 -0.02 8.93 -12.16
C LEU A 116 -0.24 7.72 -13.08
N ARG A 117 0.80 7.29 -13.80
CA ARG A 117 0.74 6.08 -14.66
C ARG A 117 0.45 4.83 -13.86
N HIS A 118 1.09 4.64 -12.70
CA HIS A 118 0.84 3.48 -11.85
C HIS A 118 -0.57 3.48 -11.26
N PHE A 119 -1.08 4.64 -10.84
CA PHE A 119 -2.45 4.76 -10.34
C PHE A 119 -3.49 4.50 -11.44
N GLY A 120 -3.27 5.02 -12.65
CA GLY A 120 -4.13 4.73 -13.79
C GLY A 120 -4.15 3.24 -14.14
N GLN A 121 -2.98 2.57 -14.09
CA GLN A 121 -2.89 1.11 -14.26
C GLN A 121 -3.60 0.35 -13.14
N ALA A 122 -3.44 0.78 -11.89
CA ALA A 122 -4.12 0.18 -10.74
C ALA A 122 -5.64 0.32 -10.85
N LEU A 123 -6.14 1.50 -11.22
CA LEU A 123 -7.57 1.72 -11.46
C LEU A 123 -8.09 0.82 -12.59
N SER A 124 -7.36 0.75 -13.72
CA SER A 124 -7.72 -0.14 -14.83
C SER A 124 -7.76 -1.61 -14.39
N ALA A 125 -6.73 -2.08 -13.68
CA ALA A 125 -6.68 -3.46 -13.21
C ALA A 125 -7.76 -3.76 -12.15
N SER A 126 -8.09 -2.78 -11.29
CA SER A 126 -9.15 -2.92 -10.30
C SER A 126 -10.51 -3.05 -10.97
N THR A 127 -10.81 -2.23 -11.99
CA THR A 127 -12.10 -2.28 -12.70
C THR A 127 -12.34 -3.62 -13.42
N GLU A 128 -11.30 -4.31 -13.88
CA GLU A 128 -11.40 -5.66 -14.46
C GLU A 128 -11.97 -6.70 -13.48
N ILE A 129 -11.87 -6.46 -12.16
CA ILE A 129 -12.32 -7.36 -11.10
C ILE A 129 -13.81 -7.11 -10.74
N GLY A 130 -14.43 -6.03 -11.24
CA GLY A 130 -15.78 -5.61 -10.82
C GLY A 130 -16.89 -6.63 -11.07
N ASN A 131 -16.73 -7.49 -12.07
CA ASN A 131 -17.68 -8.54 -12.41
C ASN A 131 -17.51 -9.82 -11.58
N TRP A 132 -16.54 -9.87 -10.68
CA TRP A 132 -16.33 -11.05 -9.85
C TRP A 132 -17.48 -11.23 -8.85
N GLN A 133 -17.72 -12.49 -8.49
CA GLN A 133 -18.72 -12.82 -7.49
C GLN A 133 -18.21 -12.38 -6.12
N MET A 134 -18.90 -11.41 -5.53
CA MET A 134 -18.56 -10.80 -4.24
C MET A 134 -19.81 -10.74 -3.38
N GLY A 135 -19.66 -10.97 -2.07
CA GLY A 135 -20.71 -10.69 -1.09
C GLY A 135 -20.97 -9.19 -0.97
N THR A 136 -22.06 -8.81 -0.28
CA THR A 136 -22.49 -7.40 -0.15
C THR A 136 -21.42 -6.49 0.44
N MET A 137 -20.78 -6.92 1.55
CA MET A 137 -19.72 -6.15 2.20
C MET A 137 -18.48 -5.98 1.30
N ALA A 138 -18.08 -7.05 0.60
CA ALA A 138 -16.94 -7.00 -0.30
C ALA A 138 -17.21 -6.10 -1.51
N ARG A 139 -18.46 -6.10 -2.04
CA ARG A 139 -18.86 -5.22 -3.12
C ARG A 139 -18.85 -3.75 -2.70
N SER A 140 -19.36 -3.42 -1.50
CA SER A 140 -19.29 -2.05 -0.97
C SER A 140 -17.83 -1.58 -0.82
N ALA A 141 -16.97 -2.38 -0.19
CA ALA A 141 -15.56 -2.00 -0.03
C ALA A 141 -14.80 -1.90 -1.36
N TYR A 142 -15.20 -2.68 -2.36
CA TYR A 142 -14.65 -2.59 -3.71
C TYR A 142 -15.05 -1.29 -4.41
N GLU A 143 -16.31 -0.87 -4.29
CA GLU A 143 -16.80 0.41 -4.82
C GLU A 143 -16.08 1.59 -4.16
N ASP A 144 -15.94 1.59 -2.82
CA ASP A 144 -15.17 2.62 -2.09
C ASP A 144 -13.70 2.66 -2.55
N CYS A 145 -13.09 1.50 -2.82
CA CYS A 145 -11.71 1.41 -3.32
C CYS A 145 -11.56 2.04 -4.71
N LEU A 146 -12.54 1.82 -5.60
CA LEU A 146 -12.54 2.42 -6.93
C LEU A 146 -12.68 3.95 -6.85
N GLU A 147 -13.61 4.45 -6.03
CA GLU A 147 -13.80 5.90 -5.82
C GLU A 147 -12.50 6.55 -5.32
N LEU A 148 -11.84 5.94 -4.33
CA LEU A 148 -10.56 6.43 -3.82
C LEU A 148 -9.44 6.41 -4.87
N LEU A 149 -9.41 5.40 -5.74
CA LEU A 149 -8.43 5.31 -6.82
C LEU A 149 -8.68 6.38 -7.89
N GLU A 150 -9.94 6.63 -8.26
CA GLU A 150 -10.34 7.68 -9.20
C GLU A 150 -9.97 9.08 -8.67
N ASP A 151 -10.34 9.36 -7.42
CA ASP A 151 -9.98 10.62 -6.75
C ASP A 151 -8.46 10.81 -6.67
N SER A 152 -7.73 9.74 -6.37
CA SER A 152 -6.26 9.79 -6.36
C SER A 152 -5.72 10.15 -7.74
N VAL A 153 -6.21 9.53 -8.82
CA VAL A 153 -5.77 9.84 -10.18
C VAL A 153 -6.03 11.32 -10.53
N ASP A 154 -7.21 11.85 -10.21
CA ASP A 154 -7.55 13.26 -10.45
C ASP A 154 -6.66 14.22 -9.64
N LEU A 155 -6.45 13.94 -8.34
CA LEU A 155 -5.55 14.72 -7.49
C LEU A 155 -4.11 14.72 -8.00
N LEU A 156 -3.61 13.56 -8.45
CA LEU A 156 -2.27 13.44 -9.03
C LEU A 156 -2.17 14.21 -10.36
N ALA A 157 -3.18 14.17 -11.21
CA ALA A 157 -3.23 14.92 -12.46
C ALA A 157 -3.21 16.43 -12.21
N ARG A 158 -3.96 16.91 -11.22
CA ARG A 158 -3.93 18.33 -10.80
C ARG A 158 -2.59 18.72 -10.20
N SER A 159 -2.00 17.85 -9.38
CA SER A 159 -0.68 18.07 -8.79
C SER A 159 0.37 18.22 -9.89
N LEU A 160 0.33 17.40 -10.93
CA LEU A 160 1.27 17.48 -12.05
C LEU A 160 1.30 18.86 -12.73
N VAL A 161 0.16 19.55 -12.84
CA VAL A 161 0.12 20.92 -13.39
C VAL A 161 0.94 21.88 -12.53
N THR A 162 0.97 21.69 -11.21
CA THR A 162 1.74 22.55 -10.29
C THR A 162 3.24 22.27 -10.35
N VAL A 163 3.63 21.00 -10.51
CA VAL A 163 5.05 20.57 -10.57
C VAL A 163 5.61 20.59 -11.99
N SER A 164 4.79 20.90 -12.99
CA SER A 164 5.21 21.07 -14.39
C SER A 164 6.32 22.10 -14.47
N PRO A 165 7.47 21.81 -15.10
CA PRO A 165 8.59 22.75 -15.19
C PRO A 165 8.10 24.02 -15.89
N ALA A 166 7.77 25.04 -15.09
CA ALA A 166 7.77 26.39 -15.56
C ALA A 166 9.21 26.66 -16.00
N VAL A 167 9.40 27.27 -17.17
CA VAL A 167 10.64 27.97 -17.46
C VAL A 167 10.79 28.97 -16.32
N GLU A 168 11.60 28.62 -15.33
CA GLU A 168 11.86 29.47 -14.19
C GLU A 168 12.71 30.61 -14.75
N GLU A 169 12.03 31.71 -15.04
CA GLU A 169 12.59 32.99 -15.38
C GLU A 169 13.69 33.28 -14.36
N GLN A 170 14.94 33.26 -14.82
CA GLN A 170 16.09 33.65 -14.03
C GLN A 170 15.92 35.11 -13.65
N SER A 171 15.31 35.38 -12.50
CA SER A 171 15.41 36.68 -11.85
C SER A 171 16.80 36.76 -11.21
N ILE A 172 17.80 37.01 -12.07
CA ILE A 172 19.07 37.58 -11.65
C ILE A 172 18.75 39.03 -11.28
N GLY A 173 18.71 39.32 -9.99
CA GLY A 173 18.88 40.68 -9.52
C GLY A 173 20.26 41.19 -9.94
N ASN A 174 20.31 42.35 -10.61
CA ASN A 174 21.30 43.41 -10.45
C ASN A 174 21.02 44.56 -11.44
N GLY A 175 20.95 45.80 -10.94
CA GLY A 175 21.04 46.99 -11.78
C GLY A 175 20.19 48.16 -11.30
N ALA A 176 20.72 48.93 -10.35
CA ALA A 176 20.21 50.26 -10.04
C ALA A 176 20.09 51.10 -11.32
N THR A 177 18.91 51.66 -11.57
CA THR A 177 18.77 52.83 -12.45
C THR A 177 17.87 53.86 -11.79
N GLN A 178 18.49 55.02 -11.57
CA GLN A 178 17.96 56.28 -11.08
C GLN A 178 16.62 56.67 -11.72
N VAL A 179 15.65 57.03 -10.87
CA VAL A 179 14.49 57.84 -11.30
C VAL A 179 14.79 59.29 -10.91
N ASN A 180 15.06 60.13 -11.92
CA ASN A 180 15.06 61.58 -11.75
C ASN A 180 13.62 62.10 -11.91
N PRO A 181 13.15 63.04 -11.07
CA PRO A 181 11.85 63.68 -11.28
C PRO A 181 11.96 64.76 -12.35
N VAL A 182 11.09 64.71 -13.36
CA VAL A 182 10.84 65.87 -14.23
C VAL A 182 9.71 66.70 -13.60
N LYS A 183 10.03 67.97 -13.46
CA LYS A 183 9.23 69.08 -12.93
C LYS A 183 7.96 69.35 -13.75
#